data_AF-A0A7J4QF71-F1
#
_entry.id   AF-A0A7J4QF71-F1
#
_cell.length_a   1.000
_cell.length_b   1.000
_cell.length_c   1.000
_cell.angle_alpha   90.00
_cell.angle_beta   90.00
_cell.angle_gamma   90.00
#
_symmetry.space_group_name_H-M   'P 1'
#
loop_
_entity.id
_entity.type
_entity.pdbx_description
1 polymer ?
#
loop_
_entity_poly.entity_id
_entity_poly.type
_entity_poly.pdbx_seq_one_letter_code
_entity_poly.pdbx_strand_id
1 'polypeptide(L)'
;MYERLCLNAVYTAPLSRQSPNKNPTQELSNLKSHLLIRYHLTQEQAGRIITEGAGAQVTIPYAAFSLRLSQLEACAVYLRDNLCLRFKDIARLTGRAKTTVTTTYLNAKEKQPVTPKIPEEFLEPAIPAAVIAYRRLSAYEAIVMYLHHERNVSFHDMGRILKRHNRILWHVHGRATKKVAQNLFLKEVRQNIKEVSSQLAPEEQACLITLRKSLQQEGSSALIRKTAEQPCTAGICIPAAILSQGPSPLRSMVRYLHDGLGIPISKIARALNRSASLISISYAKARDSPLVLEDFSHAIPLECFADRKLSALEAAVRFLLEDEHIDAKQAAFQLGRRPSVINAVRRRYHQKLAGGSP
;
A
#
# COMPACT_ATOMS: atom_id res chain seq x y z
N MET A 1 12.45 -40.82 21.33
CA MET A 1 13.73 -40.48 22.00
C MET A 1 14.57 -39.57 21.10
N TYR A 2 13.98 -38.46 20.62
CA TYR A 2 14.65 -37.43 19.81
C TYR A 2 13.90 -36.11 20.04
N GLU A 3 14.20 -35.48 21.17
CA GLU A 3 13.80 -34.11 21.48
C GLU A 3 14.74 -33.57 22.56
N ARG A 4 15.14 -32.30 22.41
CA ARG A 4 16.18 -31.55 23.16
C ARG A 4 17.58 -31.67 22.59
N LEU A 5 17.97 -30.72 21.72
CA LEU A 5 19.35 -30.18 21.67
C LEU A 5 19.58 -28.91 20.82
N CYS A 6 18.56 -28.13 20.43
CA CYS A 6 18.78 -26.95 19.56
C CYS A 6 18.25 -25.62 20.12
N LEU A 7 18.57 -25.27 21.37
CA LEU A 7 18.27 -23.92 21.91
C LEU A 7 19.45 -23.15 22.54
N ASN A 8 20.65 -23.74 22.67
CA ASN A 8 21.72 -23.14 23.49
C ASN A 8 22.94 -22.55 22.75
N ALA A 9 22.91 -22.32 21.42
CA ALA A 9 24.13 -21.97 20.69
C ALA A 9 24.13 -20.67 19.85
N VAL A 10 23.16 -19.74 20.00
CA VAL A 10 23.06 -18.58 19.08
C VAL A 10 23.16 -17.19 19.75
N TYR A 11 23.40 -17.09 21.07
CA TYR A 11 23.40 -15.79 21.78
C TYR A 11 24.67 -15.51 22.61
N THR A 12 25.86 -15.71 22.03
CA THR A 12 27.13 -15.27 22.64
C THR A 12 27.93 -14.39 21.68
N ALA A 13 27.33 -13.28 21.24
CA ALA A 13 28.09 -12.14 20.72
C ALA A 13 27.85 -10.94 21.64
N PRO A 14 28.89 -10.40 22.31
CA PRO A 14 28.72 -9.22 23.16
C PRO A 14 28.40 -8.01 22.27
N LEU A 15 27.20 -7.45 22.45
CA LEU A 15 26.86 -6.13 21.92
C LEU A 15 27.69 -5.09 22.70
N SER A 16 28.91 -4.84 22.22
CA SER A 16 29.83 -3.87 22.78
C SER A 16 29.43 -2.43 22.42
N ARG A 17 29.60 -1.54 23.42
CA ARG A 17 29.38 -0.07 23.48
C ARG A 17 27.97 0.40 23.84
N GLN A 18 27.56 0.13 25.09
CA GLN A 18 26.70 1.07 25.81
C GLN A 18 27.55 2.28 26.26
N SER A 19 27.10 3.50 25.94
CA SER A 19 27.66 4.71 26.55
C SER A 19 27.26 4.78 28.03
N PRO A 20 28.16 5.21 28.93
CA PRO A 20 27.89 5.25 30.34
C PRO A 20 26.94 6.41 30.69
N ASN A 21 25.96 6.12 31.54
CA ASN A 21 25.31 7.01 32.49
C ASN A 21 24.74 8.34 31.91
N LYS A 22 23.53 8.28 31.34
CA LYS A 22 22.73 9.48 31.05
C LYS A 22 21.76 9.74 32.21
N ASN A 23 21.77 10.96 32.72
CA ASN A 23 20.85 11.42 33.76
C ASN A 23 19.38 11.25 33.28
N PRO A 24 18.50 10.56 34.02
CA PRO A 24 17.11 10.32 33.63
C PRO A 24 16.34 11.60 33.25
N THR A 25 16.66 12.72 33.91
CA THR A 25 16.07 14.03 33.63
C THR A 25 16.45 14.54 32.24
N GLN A 26 17.68 14.23 31.79
CA GLN A 26 18.18 14.61 30.47
C GLN A 26 17.58 13.73 29.37
N GLU A 27 17.33 12.45 29.63
CA GLU A 27 16.63 11.56 28.69
C GLU A 27 15.17 11.98 28.49
N LEU A 28 14.47 12.38 29.56
CA LEU A 28 13.11 12.93 29.50
C LEU A 28 13.06 14.25 28.71
N SER A 29 14.04 15.15 28.94
CA SER A 29 14.18 16.39 28.18
C SER A 29 14.44 16.13 26.69
N ASN A 30 15.33 15.18 26.39
CA ASN A 30 15.66 14.80 25.02
C ASN A 30 14.47 14.13 24.31
N LEU A 31 13.76 13.23 25.00
CA LEU A 31 12.55 12.58 24.48
C LEU A 31 11.44 13.61 24.22
N LYS A 32 11.22 14.54 25.16
CA LYS A 32 10.23 15.62 24.99
C LYS A 32 10.57 16.48 23.77
N SER A 33 11.81 16.92 23.66
CA SER A 33 12.30 17.72 22.52
C SER A 33 12.16 16.96 21.20
N HIS A 34 12.52 15.68 21.19
CA HIS A 34 12.36 14.81 20.04
C HIS A 34 10.89 14.63 19.64
N LEU A 35 9.99 14.40 20.61
CA LEU A 35 8.55 14.27 20.37
C LEU A 35 7.95 15.55 19.78
N LEU A 36 8.37 16.71 20.27
CA LEU A 36 7.94 18.01 19.77
C LEU A 36 8.44 18.26 18.34
N ILE A 37 9.73 18.03 18.07
CA ILE A 37 10.34 18.33 16.77
C ILE A 37 9.94 17.31 15.71
N ARG A 38 10.06 16.01 16.01
CA ARG A 38 9.87 14.92 15.04
C ARG A 38 8.40 14.65 14.73
N TYR A 39 7.51 14.87 15.69
CA TYR A 39 6.08 14.55 15.54
C TYR A 39 5.17 15.79 15.52
N HIS A 40 5.75 16.99 15.70
CA HIS A 40 5.04 18.27 15.75
C HIS A 40 3.88 18.25 16.74
N LEU A 41 4.15 17.73 17.94
CA LEU A 41 3.20 17.72 19.05
C LEU A 41 3.21 19.07 19.76
N THR A 42 2.08 19.48 20.34
CA THR A 42 2.07 20.67 21.22
C THR A 42 2.73 20.34 22.55
N GLN A 43 3.20 21.39 23.26
CA GLN A 43 3.76 21.23 24.62
C GLN A 43 2.79 20.51 25.56
N GLU A 44 1.49 20.78 25.45
CA GLU A 44 0.46 20.06 26.21
C GLU A 44 0.29 18.60 25.79
N GLN A 45 0.37 18.27 24.50
CA GLN A 45 0.24 16.88 24.03
C GLN A 45 1.46 16.04 24.40
N ALA A 46 2.66 16.59 24.21
CA ALA A 46 3.88 15.98 24.69
C ALA A 46 3.86 15.87 26.23
N GLY A 47 3.35 16.89 26.91
CA GLY A 47 3.06 16.89 28.35
C GLY A 47 2.17 15.74 28.75
N ARG A 48 0.94 15.61 28.21
CA ARG A 48 0.04 14.50 28.54
C ARG A 48 0.64 13.13 28.27
N ILE A 49 1.39 12.95 27.19
CA ILE A 49 2.09 11.69 26.89
C ILE A 49 3.15 11.37 27.97
N ILE A 50 3.82 12.40 28.51
CA ILE A 50 4.85 12.27 29.55
C ILE A 50 4.23 12.14 30.95
N THR A 51 3.23 12.96 31.28
CA THR A 51 2.62 13.08 32.63
C THR A 51 1.55 12.01 32.88
N GLU A 52 0.71 11.67 31.90
CA GLU A 52 -0.21 10.51 32.00
C GLU A 52 0.56 9.18 31.84
N GLY A 53 1.78 9.23 31.30
CA GLY A 53 2.75 8.13 31.22
C GLY A 53 3.73 8.04 32.39
N ALA A 54 3.60 8.87 33.43
CA ALA A 54 4.51 8.89 34.59
C ALA A 54 4.31 7.71 35.56
N GLY A 55 3.30 6.87 35.34
CA GLY A 55 3.27 5.52 35.93
C GLY A 55 4.09 4.59 35.06
N ALA A 56 5.36 4.34 35.44
CA ALA A 56 6.33 3.40 34.85
C ALA A 56 6.27 3.28 33.32
N GLN A 57 7.31 3.75 32.60
CA GLN A 57 7.42 3.53 31.16
C GLN A 57 7.29 2.04 30.84
N VAL A 58 6.11 1.63 30.35
CA VAL A 58 5.86 0.23 30.00
C VAL A 58 6.70 -0.05 28.76
N THR A 59 7.71 -0.90 28.92
CA THR A 59 8.55 -1.37 27.82
C THR A 59 8.18 -2.80 27.44
N ILE A 60 8.50 -3.19 26.22
CA ILE A 60 8.26 -4.51 25.65
C ILE A 60 9.62 -5.07 25.22
N PRO A 61 10.12 -6.13 25.86
CA PRO A 61 11.45 -6.67 25.59
C PRO A 61 11.54 -7.23 24.18
N TYR A 62 12.73 -7.19 23.59
CA TYR A 62 12.98 -7.75 22.26
C TYR A 62 12.61 -9.24 22.20
N ALA A 63 12.83 -9.97 23.30
CA ALA A 63 12.47 -11.37 23.44
C ALA A 63 10.98 -11.66 23.21
N ALA A 64 10.07 -10.69 23.48
CA ALA A 64 8.64 -10.86 23.23
C ALA A 64 8.31 -11.06 21.73
N PHE A 65 9.17 -10.54 20.83
CA PHE A 65 8.99 -10.63 19.38
C PHE A 65 9.61 -11.88 18.76
N SER A 66 10.24 -12.74 19.56
CA SER A 66 10.82 -14.00 19.08
C SER A 66 9.76 -15.05 18.69
N LEU A 67 8.52 -14.85 19.13
CA LEU A 67 7.40 -15.76 18.90
C LEU A 67 6.90 -15.73 17.45
N ARG A 68 6.19 -16.79 17.04
CA ARG A 68 5.56 -16.89 15.71
C ARG A 68 4.22 -16.13 15.65
N LEU A 69 4.19 -14.95 16.27
CA LEU A 69 3.05 -14.04 16.35
C LEU A 69 3.30 -12.80 15.50
N SER A 70 2.24 -12.12 15.06
CA SER A 70 2.39 -10.76 14.54
C SER A 70 2.84 -9.81 15.65
N GLN A 71 3.37 -8.66 15.28
CA GLN A 71 3.99 -7.73 16.22
C GLN A 71 2.97 -7.16 17.20
N LEU A 72 1.72 -6.92 16.77
CA LEU A 72 0.65 -6.48 17.68
C LEU A 72 0.18 -7.62 18.58
N GLU A 73 0.13 -8.86 18.07
CA GLU A 73 -0.18 -10.06 18.86
C GLU A 73 0.88 -10.30 19.96
N ALA A 74 2.17 -10.24 19.61
CA ALA A 74 3.27 -10.35 20.56
C ALA A 74 3.19 -9.29 21.67
N CYS A 75 2.93 -8.02 21.30
CA CYS A 75 2.73 -6.95 22.28
C CYS A 75 1.52 -7.24 23.18
N ALA A 76 0.38 -7.60 22.61
CA ALA A 76 -0.84 -7.85 23.39
C ALA A 76 -0.68 -9.01 24.38
N VAL A 77 -0.02 -10.10 23.94
CA VAL A 77 0.29 -11.26 24.78
C VAL A 77 1.23 -10.88 25.92
N TYR A 78 2.36 -10.23 25.63
CA TYR A 78 3.32 -9.85 26.68
C TYR A 78 2.68 -8.90 27.71
N LEU A 79 1.99 -7.86 27.26
CA LEU A 79 1.34 -6.90 28.14
C LEU A 79 0.24 -7.55 29.00
N ARG A 80 -0.43 -8.59 28.49
CA ARG A 80 -1.50 -9.28 29.20
C ARG A 80 -0.98 -10.35 30.17
N ASP A 81 -0.08 -11.20 29.70
CA ASP A 81 0.32 -12.41 30.43
C ASP A 81 1.52 -12.16 31.34
N ASN A 82 2.47 -11.33 30.92
CA ASN A 82 3.69 -11.05 31.68
C ASN A 82 3.50 -9.85 32.62
N LEU A 83 2.76 -8.81 32.18
CA LEU A 83 2.52 -7.60 32.98
C LEU A 83 1.12 -7.54 33.61
N CYS A 84 0.28 -8.55 33.40
CA CYS A 84 -1.06 -8.66 33.98
C CYS A 84 -1.99 -7.46 33.71
N LEU A 85 -1.75 -6.69 32.63
CA LEU A 85 -2.54 -5.49 32.33
C LEU A 85 -3.96 -5.84 31.87
N ARG A 86 -4.94 -4.97 32.21
CA ARG A 86 -6.31 -5.12 31.70
C ARG A 86 -6.38 -4.67 30.24
N PHE A 87 -7.25 -5.27 29.44
CA PHE A 87 -7.41 -4.89 28.02
C PHE A 87 -7.71 -3.40 27.80
N LYS A 88 -8.42 -2.76 28.73
CA LYS A 88 -8.67 -1.30 28.69
C LYS A 88 -7.36 -0.51 28.79
N ASP A 89 -6.44 -0.97 29.62
CA ASP A 89 -5.15 -0.30 29.85
C ASP A 89 -4.21 -0.57 28.68
N ILE A 90 -4.17 -1.80 28.16
CA ILE A 90 -3.45 -2.14 26.92
C ILE A 90 -3.98 -1.31 25.74
N ALA A 91 -5.29 -1.12 25.62
CA ALA A 91 -5.89 -0.29 24.58
C ALA A 91 -5.45 1.18 24.67
N ARG A 92 -5.34 1.73 25.88
CA ARG A 92 -4.80 3.08 26.12
C ARG A 92 -3.33 3.16 25.73
N LEU A 93 -2.50 2.23 26.22
CA LEU A 93 -1.05 2.18 25.95
C LEU A 93 -0.74 2.04 24.46
N THR A 94 -1.44 1.13 23.77
CA THR A 94 -1.21 0.86 22.35
C THR A 94 -1.97 1.80 21.42
N GLY A 95 -2.74 2.73 21.97
CA GLY A 95 -3.64 3.58 21.21
C GLY A 95 -4.56 2.78 20.29
N ARG A 96 -5.02 1.58 20.66
CA ARG A 96 -5.96 0.77 19.84
C ARG A 96 -7.33 0.69 20.49
N ALA A 97 -8.35 0.32 19.71
CA ALA A 97 -9.66 0.05 20.30
C ALA A 97 -9.56 -1.20 21.21
N LYS A 98 -10.29 -1.20 22.33
CA LYS A 98 -10.33 -2.34 23.26
C LYS A 98 -10.70 -3.64 22.54
N THR A 99 -11.69 -3.60 21.66
CA THR A 99 -12.12 -4.75 20.84
C THR A 99 -10.98 -5.30 19.99
N THR A 100 -10.23 -4.43 19.30
CA THR A 100 -9.05 -4.83 18.52
C THR A 100 -8.01 -5.52 19.38
N VAL A 101 -7.67 -4.97 20.56
CA VAL A 101 -6.71 -5.59 21.48
C VAL A 101 -7.18 -6.96 21.94
N THR A 102 -8.45 -7.08 22.34
CA THR A 102 -9.04 -8.34 22.78
C THR A 102 -9.00 -9.39 21.68
N THR A 103 -9.49 -9.09 20.47
CA THR A 103 -9.45 -10.03 19.34
C THR A 103 -8.01 -10.40 18.97
N THR A 104 -7.09 -9.44 18.98
CA THR A 104 -5.67 -9.70 18.69
C THR A 104 -5.08 -10.67 19.72
N TYR A 105 -5.34 -10.47 21.01
CA TYR A 105 -4.88 -11.37 22.07
C TYR A 105 -5.48 -12.77 21.92
N LEU A 106 -6.78 -12.89 21.63
CA LEU A 106 -7.43 -14.19 21.43
C LEU A 106 -6.85 -14.94 20.24
N ASN A 107 -6.66 -14.28 19.10
CA ASN A 107 -6.01 -14.87 17.93
C ASN A 107 -4.56 -15.30 18.23
N ALA A 108 -3.86 -14.54 19.07
CA ALA A 108 -2.51 -14.90 19.50
C ALA A 108 -2.52 -16.17 20.37
N LYS A 109 -3.50 -16.29 21.27
CA LYS A 109 -3.71 -17.48 22.11
C LYS A 109 -4.15 -18.71 21.32
N GLU A 110 -4.90 -18.54 20.25
CA GLU A 110 -5.24 -19.62 19.32
C GLU A 110 -3.98 -20.16 18.61
N LYS A 111 -3.12 -19.26 18.13
CA LYS A 111 -1.85 -19.62 17.49
C LYS A 111 -0.82 -20.18 18.46
N GLN A 112 -0.83 -19.70 19.70
CA GLN A 112 0.12 -20.05 20.73
C GLN A 112 -0.55 -20.03 22.13
N PRO A 113 -1.14 -21.15 22.58
CA PRO A 113 -1.89 -21.21 23.83
C PRO A 113 -1.03 -20.93 25.07
N VAL A 114 0.21 -21.43 25.06
CA VAL A 114 1.18 -21.27 26.14
C VAL A 114 2.14 -20.14 25.81
N THR A 115 2.08 -19.07 26.60
CA THR A 115 3.02 -17.95 26.52
C THR A 115 4.18 -18.22 27.48
N PRO A 116 5.43 -18.29 26.98
CA PRO A 116 6.57 -18.41 27.87
C PRO A 116 6.71 -17.13 28.71
N LYS A 117 6.95 -17.29 30.02
CA LYS A 117 7.43 -16.17 30.83
C LYS A 117 8.81 -15.80 30.33
N ILE A 118 9.03 -14.51 30.06
CA ILE A 118 10.33 -14.00 29.64
C ILE A 118 11.18 -13.86 30.92
N PRO A 119 12.33 -14.55 31.01
CA PRO A 119 13.23 -14.41 32.13
C PRO A 119 13.75 -12.97 32.28
N GLU A 120 14.14 -12.60 33.50
CA GLU A 120 14.52 -11.22 33.84
C GLU A 120 15.73 -10.74 33.03
N GLU A 121 16.68 -11.63 32.73
CA GLU A 121 17.88 -11.35 31.95
C GLU A 121 17.59 -10.99 30.47
N PHE A 122 16.38 -11.24 29.98
CA PHE A 122 15.96 -10.89 28.61
C PHE A 122 14.98 -9.70 28.57
N LEU A 123 14.78 -9.01 29.69
CA LEU A 123 13.94 -7.80 29.73
C LEU A 123 14.56 -6.63 28.97
N GLU A 124 15.89 -6.58 28.89
CA GLU A 124 16.62 -5.61 28.08
C GLU A 124 17.41 -6.32 26.97
N PRO A 125 17.54 -5.72 25.77
CA PRO A 125 16.96 -4.44 25.35
C PRO A 125 15.43 -4.46 25.11
N ALA A 126 14.77 -3.32 25.36
CA ALA A 126 13.32 -3.16 25.19
C ALA A 126 12.84 -1.99 24.30
N ILE A 127 11.60 -2.08 23.83
CA ILE A 127 10.86 -1.08 23.03
C ILE A 127 9.77 -0.43 23.90
N PRO A 128 9.70 0.90 24.02
CA PRO A 128 8.59 1.55 24.73
C PRO A 128 7.23 1.22 24.09
N ALA A 129 6.24 0.84 24.89
CA ALA A 129 4.88 0.56 24.40
C ALA A 129 4.23 1.79 23.74
N ALA A 130 4.68 3.01 24.08
CA ALA A 130 4.26 4.24 23.41
C ALA A 130 4.57 4.25 21.90
N VAL A 131 5.59 3.52 21.44
CA VAL A 131 5.96 3.44 20.01
C VAL A 131 4.79 2.89 19.18
N ILE A 132 4.08 1.88 19.68
CA ILE A 132 2.98 1.23 18.95
C ILE A 132 1.65 2.02 19.03
N ALA A 133 1.60 3.09 19.85
CA ALA A 133 0.45 3.98 20.00
C ALA A 133 0.13 4.78 18.73
N TYR A 134 1.11 4.95 17.84
CA TYR A 134 0.94 5.74 16.63
C TYR A 134 0.04 5.05 15.60
N ARG A 135 -1.26 5.34 15.64
CA ARG A 135 -2.31 4.70 14.81
C ARG A 135 -2.10 4.77 13.30
N ARG A 136 -1.37 5.78 12.82
CA ARG A 136 -1.13 5.97 11.37
C ARG A 136 -0.14 4.93 10.81
N LEU A 137 0.63 4.28 11.68
CA LEU A 137 1.43 3.12 11.37
C LEU A 137 0.80 1.86 11.97
N SER A 138 1.02 0.73 11.32
CA SER A 138 0.83 -0.57 11.98
C SER A 138 1.87 -0.74 13.10
N ALA A 139 1.59 -1.62 14.06
CA ALA A 139 2.55 -1.89 15.14
C ALA A 139 3.93 -2.31 14.60
N TYR A 140 3.95 -3.11 13.52
CA TYR A 140 5.19 -3.54 12.89
C TYR A 140 5.95 -2.38 12.23
N GLU A 141 5.24 -1.52 11.49
CA GLU A 141 5.83 -0.31 10.89
C GLU A 141 6.41 0.62 11.97
N ALA A 142 5.69 0.82 13.08
CA ALA A 142 6.13 1.67 14.18
C ALA A 142 7.39 1.12 14.88
N ILE A 143 7.41 -0.18 15.16
CA ILE A 143 8.56 -0.87 15.76
C ILE A 143 9.80 -0.76 14.86
N VAL A 144 9.65 -1.04 13.56
CA VAL A 144 10.78 -0.96 12.60
C VAL A 144 11.31 0.46 12.49
N MET A 145 10.42 1.46 12.45
CA MET A 145 10.83 2.87 12.44
C MET A 145 11.62 3.25 13.69
N TYR A 146 11.16 2.84 14.87
CA TYR A 146 11.84 3.12 16.13
C TYR A 146 13.22 2.46 16.20
N LEU A 147 13.30 1.16 15.88
CA LEU A 147 14.57 0.43 15.90
C LEU A 147 15.59 1.03 14.92
N HIS A 148 15.13 1.43 13.72
CA HIS A 148 16.02 2.00 12.72
C HIS A 148 16.46 3.43 13.04
N HIS A 149 15.54 4.32 13.42
CA HIS A 149 15.84 5.74 13.55
C HIS A 149 16.27 6.16 14.96
N GLU A 150 15.68 5.56 16.00
CA GLU A 150 15.97 5.95 17.39
C GLU A 150 17.08 5.09 18.01
N ARG A 151 17.16 3.83 17.59
CA ARG A 151 18.17 2.88 18.10
C ARG A 151 19.29 2.59 17.11
N ASN A 152 19.25 3.14 15.89
CA ASN A 152 20.24 2.91 14.83
C ASN A 152 20.55 1.43 14.56
N VAL A 153 19.54 0.56 14.72
CA VAL A 153 19.70 -0.89 14.51
C VAL A 153 19.69 -1.18 13.00
N SER A 154 20.65 -1.99 12.55
CA SER A 154 20.72 -2.42 11.15
C SER A 154 19.53 -3.34 10.78
N PHE A 155 19.15 -3.41 9.50
CA PHE A 155 18.10 -4.34 9.06
C PHE A 155 18.43 -5.80 9.35
N HIS A 156 19.71 -6.16 9.30
CA HIS A 156 20.18 -7.49 9.64
C HIS A 156 19.90 -7.82 11.10
N ASP A 157 20.27 -6.92 12.03
CA ASP A 157 20.09 -7.15 13.46
C ASP A 157 18.61 -7.07 13.87
N MET A 158 17.84 -6.17 13.26
CA MET A 158 16.38 -6.17 13.37
C MET A 158 15.78 -7.51 12.94
N GLY A 159 16.33 -8.15 11.90
CA GLY A 159 15.91 -9.47 11.44
C GLY A 159 16.13 -10.56 12.49
N ARG A 160 17.26 -10.49 13.23
CA ARG A 160 17.57 -11.39 14.34
C ARG A 160 16.66 -11.16 15.55
N ILE A 161 16.40 -9.89 15.88
CA ILE A 161 15.54 -9.46 17.00
C ILE A 161 14.09 -9.86 16.78
N LEU A 162 13.52 -9.50 15.63
CA LEU A 162 12.10 -9.72 15.32
C LEU A 162 11.82 -11.08 14.70
N LYS A 163 12.87 -11.89 14.47
CA LYS A 163 12.81 -13.17 13.73
C LYS A 163 12.11 -13.01 12.38
N ARG A 164 12.55 -12.05 11.58
CA ARG A 164 11.99 -11.73 10.25
C ARG A 164 13.09 -11.54 9.22
N HIS A 165 12.76 -11.81 7.96
CA HIS A 165 13.70 -11.64 6.86
C HIS A 165 13.96 -10.15 6.56
N ASN A 166 15.21 -9.79 6.27
CA ASN A 166 15.64 -8.40 6.01
C ASN A 166 14.83 -7.72 4.90
N ARG A 167 14.50 -8.47 3.84
CA ARG A 167 13.64 -7.98 2.74
C ARG A 167 12.26 -7.51 3.23
N ILE A 168 11.65 -8.21 4.19
CA ILE A 168 10.35 -7.83 4.75
C ILE A 168 10.51 -6.52 5.55
N LEU A 169 11.58 -6.42 6.36
CA LEU A 169 11.87 -5.23 7.16
C LEU A 169 12.09 -4.00 6.28
N TRP A 170 12.85 -4.14 5.19
CA TRP A 170 13.06 -3.07 4.21
C TRP A 170 11.75 -2.60 3.59
N HIS A 171 10.88 -3.53 3.15
CA HIS A 171 9.56 -3.17 2.61
C HIS A 171 8.65 -2.52 3.65
N VAL A 172 8.68 -2.98 4.91
CA VAL A 172 7.91 -2.40 6.02
C VAL A 172 8.39 -0.97 6.30
N HIS A 173 9.71 -0.76 6.38
CA HIS A 173 10.31 0.57 6.56
C HIS A 173 9.96 1.52 5.41
N GLY A 174 10.09 1.07 4.15
CA GLY A 174 9.74 1.88 2.98
C GLY A 174 8.26 2.29 2.96
N ARG A 175 7.34 1.39 3.35
CA ARG A 175 5.92 1.73 3.51
C ARG A 175 5.68 2.73 4.64
N ALA A 176 6.35 2.53 5.79
CA ALA A 176 6.24 3.43 6.93
C ALA A 176 6.72 4.85 6.57
N THR A 177 7.88 4.96 5.91
CA THR A 177 8.45 6.23 5.46
C THR A 177 7.52 6.97 4.49
N LYS A 178 6.93 6.26 3.52
CA LYS A 178 5.93 6.85 2.60
C LYS A 178 4.70 7.37 3.35
N LYS A 179 4.18 6.60 4.31
CA LYS A 179 3.06 7.04 5.16
C LYS A 179 3.42 8.28 5.97
N VAL A 180 4.62 8.32 6.56
CA VAL A 180 5.07 9.49 7.34
C VAL A 180 5.19 10.72 6.44
N ALA A 181 5.82 10.60 5.27
CA ALA A 181 5.94 11.70 4.31
C ALA A 181 4.57 12.21 3.84
N GLN A 182 3.66 11.32 3.47
CA GLN A 182 2.28 11.69 3.11
C GLN A 182 1.56 12.39 4.26
N ASN A 183 1.79 11.95 5.50
CA ASN A 183 1.17 12.56 6.67
C ASN A 183 1.73 13.94 7.00
N LEU A 184 3.03 14.17 6.77
CA LEU A 184 3.65 15.48 6.91
C LEU A 184 3.11 16.44 5.84
N PHE A 185 3.10 16.01 4.58
CA PHE A 185 2.51 16.77 3.48
C PHE A 185 1.05 17.13 3.74
N LEU A 186 0.22 16.19 4.19
CA LEU A 186 -1.19 16.46 4.52
C LEU A 186 -1.36 17.40 5.72
N LYS A 187 -0.42 17.42 6.67
CA LYS A 187 -0.44 18.38 7.79
C LYS A 187 -0.12 19.79 7.28
N GLU A 188 0.90 19.92 6.45
CA GLU A 188 1.31 21.19 5.83
C GLU A 188 0.17 21.76 4.97
N VAL A 189 -0.41 20.96 4.07
CA VAL A 189 -1.57 21.39 3.27
C VAL A 189 -2.74 21.84 4.15
N ARG A 190 -3.02 21.13 5.26
CA ARG A 190 -4.09 21.54 6.19
C ARG A 190 -3.78 22.84 6.91
N GLN A 191 -2.51 23.08 7.22
CA GLN A 191 -2.07 24.32 7.86
C GLN A 191 -2.20 25.49 6.88
N ASN A 192 -1.72 25.33 5.65
CA ASN A 192 -1.87 26.34 4.60
C ASN A 192 -3.35 26.63 4.30
N ILE A 193 -4.21 25.60 4.23
CA ILE A 193 -5.65 25.80 4.06
C ILE A 193 -6.24 26.60 5.23
N LYS A 194 -5.81 26.35 6.48
CA LYS A 194 -6.28 27.12 7.64
C LYS A 194 -5.85 28.58 7.53
N GLU A 195 -4.59 28.83 7.19
CA GLU A 195 -4.04 30.18 7.05
C GLU A 195 -4.76 30.95 5.95
N VAL A 196 -4.91 30.36 4.75
CA VAL A 196 -5.69 30.96 3.65
C VAL A 196 -7.13 31.20 4.07
N SER A 197 -7.78 30.23 4.73
CA SER A 197 -9.17 30.39 5.17
C SER A 197 -9.34 31.52 6.20
N SER A 198 -8.32 31.81 7.00
CA SER A 198 -8.36 32.89 7.99
C SER A 198 -8.20 34.29 7.38
N GLN A 199 -7.71 34.38 6.14
CA GLN A 199 -7.56 35.63 5.40
C GLN A 199 -8.80 35.99 4.56
N LEU A 200 -9.72 35.04 4.37
CA LEU A 200 -10.95 35.26 3.61
C LEU A 200 -11.99 36.04 4.41
N ALA A 201 -12.85 36.79 3.73
CA ALA A 201 -13.96 37.51 4.37
C ALA A 201 -14.95 36.52 5.03
N PRO A 202 -15.69 36.92 6.08
CA PRO A 202 -16.62 36.03 6.80
C PRO A 202 -17.64 35.33 5.89
N GLU A 203 -18.09 36.00 4.83
CA GLU A 203 -19.04 35.47 3.86
C GLU A 203 -18.43 34.32 3.02
N GLU A 204 -17.17 34.48 2.59
CA GLU A 204 -16.43 33.47 1.84
C GLU A 204 -16.13 32.24 2.72
N GLN A 205 -15.82 32.46 4.01
CA GLN A 205 -15.64 31.39 4.98
C GLN A 205 -16.93 30.57 5.15
N ALA A 206 -18.10 31.22 5.24
CA ALA A 206 -19.40 30.56 5.34
C ALA A 206 -19.70 29.71 4.08
N CYS A 207 -19.35 30.22 2.90
CA CYS A 207 -19.47 29.48 1.64
C CYS A 207 -18.59 28.22 1.63
N LEU A 208 -17.30 28.34 2.02
CA LEU A 208 -16.37 27.21 2.12
C LEU A 208 -16.83 26.15 3.12
N ILE A 209 -17.40 26.55 4.27
CA ILE A 209 -17.96 25.63 5.26
C ILE A 209 -19.14 24.85 4.66
N THR A 210 -20.01 25.52 3.91
CA THR A 210 -21.17 24.92 3.25
C THR A 210 -20.72 23.92 2.19
N LEU A 211 -19.77 24.30 1.32
CA LEU A 211 -19.18 23.42 0.32
C LEU A 211 -18.55 22.17 0.97
N ARG A 212 -17.80 22.36 2.08
CA ARG A 212 -17.17 21.26 2.80
C ARG A 212 -18.18 20.29 3.42
N LYS A 213 -19.30 20.80 3.95
CA LYS A 213 -20.39 19.96 4.47
C LYS A 213 -21.05 19.15 3.35
N SER A 214 -21.33 19.77 2.21
CA SER A 214 -21.85 19.08 1.03
C SER A 214 -20.88 17.97 0.56
N LEU A 215 -19.58 18.27 0.50
CA LEU A 215 -18.54 17.29 0.14
C LEU A 215 -18.38 16.14 1.16
N GLN A 216 -18.71 16.35 2.43
CA GLN A 216 -18.72 15.30 3.44
C GLN A 216 -19.98 14.43 3.35
N GLN A 217 -21.13 15.02 3.05
CA GLN A 217 -22.40 14.32 2.91
C GLN A 217 -22.47 13.45 1.64
N GLU A 218 -21.89 13.91 0.53
CA GLU A 218 -21.82 13.12 -0.70
C GLU A 218 -20.76 12.00 -0.65
N GLY A 219 -19.98 11.93 0.43
CA GLY A 219 -18.89 10.99 0.61
C GLY A 219 -17.73 11.35 -0.32
N SER A 220 -16.64 11.87 0.23
CA SER A 220 -15.45 12.30 -0.54
C SER A 220 -14.89 11.21 -1.48
N SER A 221 -15.20 9.95 -1.23
CA SER A 221 -14.87 8.81 -2.09
C SER A 221 -15.63 8.79 -3.42
N ALA A 222 -16.89 9.25 -3.47
CA ALA A 222 -17.71 9.20 -4.68
C ALA A 222 -17.37 10.32 -5.68
N LEU A 223 -17.06 11.51 -5.16
CA LEU A 223 -16.68 12.65 -6.00
C LEU A 223 -15.25 12.54 -6.54
N ILE A 224 -14.28 12.10 -5.70
CA ILE A 224 -12.91 11.80 -6.15
C ILE A 224 -12.91 10.65 -7.14
N ARG A 225 -13.80 9.65 -6.98
CA ARG A 225 -14.04 8.64 -8.00
C ARG A 225 -14.57 9.29 -9.28
N LYS A 226 -15.70 9.98 -9.27
CA LYS A 226 -16.25 10.61 -10.50
C LYS A 226 -15.31 11.58 -11.22
N THR A 227 -14.49 12.35 -10.51
CA THR A 227 -13.55 13.33 -11.14
C THR A 227 -12.17 12.76 -11.44
N ALA A 228 -11.71 11.69 -10.77
CA ALA A 228 -10.47 10.97 -11.13
C ALA A 228 -10.69 9.74 -12.03
N GLU A 229 -11.96 9.36 -12.28
CA GLU A 229 -12.38 8.21 -13.09
C GLU A 229 -12.78 8.54 -14.52
N GLN A 230 -12.72 9.81 -14.96
CA GLN A 230 -12.63 10.06 -16.39
C GLN A 230 -11.15 9.90 -16.78
N PRO A 231 -10.72 8.75 -17.34
CA PRO A 231 -9.40 8.71 -17.93
C PRO A 231 -9.38 9.76 -19.04
N CYS A 232 -8.39 10.64 -19.00
CA CYS A 232 -8.03 11.55 -20.08
C CYS A 232 -7.48 10.81 -21.31
N THR A 233 -8.11 9.67 -21.65
CA THR A 233 -7.83 8.84 -22.82
C THR A 233 -8.76 9.13 -23.97
N ALA A 234 -9.72 10.05 -23.79
CA ALA A 234 -10.58 10.51 -24.86
C ALA A 234 -9.71 11.00 -26.04
N GLY A 235 -9.90 10.37 -27.20
CA GLY A 235 -9.16 10.68 -28.42
C GLY A 235 -7.88 9.88 -28.64
N ILE A 236 -7.54 8.92 -27.76
CA ILE A 236 -6.45 7.99 -28.05
C ILE A 236 -6.95 6.92 -29.00
N CYS A 237 -6.30 6.81 -30.17
CA CYS A 237 -6.56 5.76 -31.13
C CYS A 237 -5.38 4.80 -31.26
N ILE A 238 -5.67 3.55 -31.58
CA ILE A 238 -4.72 2.47 -31.82
C ILE A 238 -4.71 2.17 -33.32
N PRO A 239 -3.58 2.31 -34.01
CA PRO A 239 -3.47 1.94 -35.42
C PRO A 239 -3.72 0.43 -35.59
N ALA A 240 -4.58 0.03 -36.53
CA ALA A 240 -4.95 -1.37 -36.76
C ALA A 240 -3.73 -2.26 -37.04
N ALA A 241 -2.68 -1.71 -37.66
CA ALA A 241 -1.42 -2.42 -37.91
C ALA A 241 -0.74 -2.90 -36.61
N ILE A 242 -0.89 -2.18 -35.50
CA ILE A 242 -0.34 -2.61 -34.20
C ILE A 242 -0.93 -3.96 -33.77
N LEU A 243 -2.21 -4.21 -34.06
CA LEU A 243 -2.88 -5.46 -33.68
C LEU A 243 -2.45 -6.66 -34.53
N SER A 244 -1.82 -6.40 -35.67
CA SER A 244 -1.26 -7.43 -36.55
C SER A 244 0.06 -7.98 -36.01
N GLN A 245 0.81 -7.15 -35.27
CA GLN A 245 2.15 -7.46 -34.80
C GLN A 245 2.12 -8.50 -33.69
N GLY A 246 2.97 -9.51 -33.80
CA GLY A 246 3.18 -10.49 -32.72
C GLY A 246 2.03 -11.45 -32.45
N PRO A 247 2.17 -12.28 -31.40
CA PRO A 247 1.27 -13.40 -31.14
C PRO A 247 -0.05 -13.02 -30.47
N SER A 248 -0.20 -11.79 -29.95
CA SER A 248 -1.39 -11.37 -29.21
C SER A 248 -1.69 -9.87 -29.40
N PRO A 249 -2.87 -9.50 -29.93
CA PRO A 249 -3.24 -8.10 -30.15
C PRO A 249 -3.19 -7.24 -28.88
N LEU A 250 -3.55 -7.81 -27.71
CA LEU A 250 -3.46 -7.10 -26.43
C LEU A 250 -2.02 -6.74 -26.06
N ARG A 251 -1.05 -7.62 -26.34
CA ARG A 251 0.36 -7.37 -26.02
C ARG A 251 0.91 -6.21 -26.84
N SER A 252 0.64 -6.23 -28.13
CA SER A 252 1.10 -5.21 -29.08
C SER A 252 0.45 -3.85 -28.79
N MET A 253 -0.85 -3.85 -28.49
CA MET A 253 -1.58 -2.66 -28.04
C MET A 253 -0.99 -2.08 -26.74
N VAL A 254 -0.79 -2.89 -25.71
CA VAL A 254 -0.24 -2.43 -24.42
C VAL A 254 1.15 -1.82 -24.61
N ARG A 255 1.97 -2.41 -25.47
CA ARG A 255 3.30 -1.89 -25.76
C ARG A 255 3.25 -0.57 -26.52
N TYR A 256 2.42 -0.47 -27.56
CA TYR A 256 2.23 0.79 -28.29
C TYR A 256 1.81 1.93 -27.36
N LEU A 257 0.84 1.67 -26.46
CA LEU A 257 0.39 2.66 -25.49
C LEU A 257 1.49 3.07 -24.50
N HIS A 258 2.34 2.13 -24.07
CA HIS A 258 3.39 2.39 -23.09
C HIS A 258 4.65 3.00 -23.71
N ASP A 259 5.24 2.31 -24.69
CA ASP A 259 6.51 2.70 -25.30
C ASP A 259 6.31 3.78 -26.38
N GLY A 260 5.21 3.71 -27.14
CA GLY A 260 4.92 4.66 -28.21
C GLY A 260 4.31 5.97 -27.71
N LEU A 261 3.35 5.90 -26.77
CA LEU A 261 2.63 7.08 -26.27
C LEU A 261 3.04 7.50 -24.84
N GLY A 262 3.93 6.78 -24.17
CA GLY A 262 4.38 7.12 -22.81
C GLY A 262 3.32 6.94 -21.72
N ILE A 263 2.27 6.17 -21.96
CA ILE A 263 1.15 6.03 -21.02
C ILE A 263 1.54 5.03 -19.92
N PRO A 264 1.46 5.40 -18.62
CA PRO A 264 1.81 4.49 -17.54
C PRO A 264 0.84 3.30 -17.47
N ILE A 265 1.36 2.13 -17.11
CA ILE A 265 0.62 0.85 -17.01
C ILE A 265 -0.69 0.98 -16.20
N SER A 266 -0.69 1.78 -15.12
CA SER A 266 -1.88 2.01 -14.30
C SER A 266 -2.98 2.80 -15.01
N LYS A 267 -2.63 3.70 -15.95
CA LYS A 267 -3.59 4.38 -16.82
C LYS A 267 -4.09 3.44 -17.92
N ILE A 268 -3.20 2.68 -18.56
CA ILE A 268 -3.57 1.67 -19.58
C ILE A 268 -4.56 0.65 -19.00
N ALA A 269 -4.30 0.14 -17.79
CA ALA A 269 -5.17 -0.81 -17.12
C ALA A 269 -6.57 -0.25 -16.85
N ARG A 270 -6.67 1.02 -16.46
CA ARG A 270 -7.97 1.69 -16.29
C ARG A 270 -8.69 1.88 -17.62
N ALA A 271 -7.99 2.37 -18.64
CA ALA A 271 -8.55 2.63 -19.97
C ALA A 271 -9.13 1.37 -20.61
N LEU A 272 -8.39 0.26 -20.55
CA LEU A 272 -8.82 -1.03 -21.09
C LEU A 272 -9.79 -1.77 -20.18
N ASN A 273 -10.15 -1.19 -19.02
CA ASN A 273 -10.87 -1.87 -17.95
C ASN A 273 -10.27 -3.26 -17.67
N ARG A 274 -8.97 -3.35 -17.36
CA ARG A 274 -8.27 -4.61 -17.01
C ARG A 274 -7.48 -4.42 -15.71
N SER A 275 -7.02 -5.52 -15.10
CA SER A 275 -6.17 -5.41 -13.92
C SER A 275 -4.77 -4.92 -14.28
N ALA A 276 -4.16 -4.08 -13.43
CA ALA A 276 -2.80 -3.58 -13.63
C ALA A 276 -1.79 -4.73 -13.77
N SER A 277 -1.99 -5.83 -13.03
CA SER A 277 -1.15 -7.03 -13.14
C SER A 277 -1.22 -7.67 -14.52
N LEU A 278 -2.42 -7.80 -15.12
CA LEU A 278 -2.56 -8.37 -16.47
C LEU A 278 -1.86 -7.51 -17.53
N ILE A 279 -2.02 -6.19 -17.44
CA ILE A 279 -1.36 -5.25 -18.35
C ILE A 279 0.16 -5.32 -18.17
N SER A 280 0.65 -5.35 -16.93
CA SER A 280 2.08 -5.50 -16.64
C SER A 280 2.67 -6.79 -17.19
N ILE A 281 1.96 -7.93 -17.06
CA ILE A 281 2.39 -9.22 -17.63
C ILE A 281 2.37 -9.17 -19.16
N SER A 282 1.33 -8.57 -19.75
CA SER A 282 1.21 -8.39 -21.20
C SER A 282 2.36 -7.55 -21.75
N TYR A 283 2.70 -6.45 -21.08
CA TYR A 283 3.82 -5.57 -21.41
C TYR A 283 5.16 -6.30 -21.30
N ALA A 284 5.42 -6.98 -20.18
CA ALA A 284 6.66 -7.73 -19.96
C ALA A 284 6.91 -8.78 -21.05
N LYS A 285 5.84 -9.40 -21.58
CA LYS A 285 5.92 -10.36 -22.70
C LYS A 285 6.01 -9.70 -24.08
N ALA A 286 5.70 -8.41 -24.20
CA ALA A 286 5.69 -7.67 -25.45
C ALA A 286 7.00 -6.90 -25.72
N ARG A 287 7.73 -6.53 -24.65
CA ARG A 287 8.89 -5.63 -24.71
C ARG A 287 10.01 -6.12 -25.63
N ASP A 288 10.16 -7.44 -25.77
CA ASP A 288 11.27 -8.06 -26.52
C ASP A 288 10.96 -8.21 -28.02
N SER A 289 9.72 -7.99 -28.47
CA SER A 289 9.40 -7.98 -29.91
C SER A 289 9.91 -6.68 -30.57
N PRO A 290 9.94 -6.54 -31.89
CA PRO A 290 10.03 -5.21 -32.52
C PRO A 290 8.64 -4.55 -32.55
N LEU A 291 8.58 -3.22 -32.34
CA LEU A 291 7.39 -2.41 -32.58
C LEU A 291 7.64 -1.63 -33.87
N VAL A 292 6.87 -1.90 -34.92
CA VAL A 292 7.00 -1.21 -36.21
C VAL A 292 5.82 -0.25 -36.34
N LEU A 293 6.06 1.03 -36.55
CA LEU A 293 4.97 1.98 -36.77
C LEU A 293 4.89 2.24 -38.27
N GLU A 294 3.87 1.69 -38.92
CA GLU A 294 3.56 1.99 -40.32
C GLU A 294 2.40 3.00 -40.36
N ASP A 295 2.57 4.09 -41.10
CA ASP A 295 1.70 5.28 -41.08
C ASP A 295 0.33 5.10 -41.78
N PHE A 296 -0.02 3.90 -42.26
CA PHE A 296 -1.15 3.71 -43.18
C PHE A 296 -2.32 2.88 -42.63
N SER A 297 -2.44 2.70 -41.31
CA SER A 297 -3.51 1.87 -40.74
C SER A 297 -4.66 2.66 -40.12
N HIS A 298 -5.87 2.10 -40.23
CA HIS A 298 -7.08 2.69 -39.64
C HIS A 298 -6.92 2.85 -38.12
N ALA A 299 -7.37 3.99 -37.60
CA ALA A 299 -7.26 4.34 -36.19
C ALA A 299 -8.48 3.83 -35.41
N ILE A 300 -8.28 2.91 -34.47
CA ILE A 300 -9.36 2.32 -33.64
C ILE A 300 -9.38 3.01 -32.27
N PRO A 301 -10.48 3.65 -31.84
CA PRO A 301 -10.59 4.28 -30.54
C PRO A 301 -10.25 3.32 -29.39
N LEU A 302 -9.48 3.78 -28.39
CA LEU A 302 -9.06 2.97 -27.25
C LEU A 302 -10.25 2.43 -26.44
N GLU A 303 -11.35 3.19 -26.43
CA GLU A 303 -12.59 2.86 -25.72
C GLU A 303 -13.23 1.57 -26.24
N CYS A 304 -13.03 1.21 -27.51
CA CYS A 304 -13.54 -0.03 -28.11
C CYS A 304 -13.00 -1.27 -27.39
N PHE A 305 -11.83 -1.18 -26.76
CA PHE A 305 -11.16 -2.29 -26.08
C PHE A 305 -11.51 -2.41 -24.58
N ALA A 306 -12.37 -1.53 -24.06
CA ALA A 306 -12.78 -1.53 -22.65
C ALA A 306 -13.80 -2.65 -22.32
N ASP A 307 -14.52 -3.18 -23.32
CA ASP A 307 -15.44 -4.29 -23.10
C ASP A 307 -14.68 -5.59 -22.81
N ARG A 308 -14.89 -6.14 -21.61
CA ARG A 308 -14.27 -7.41 -21.19
C ARG A 308 -14.87 -8.64 -21.85
N LYS A 309 -16.09 -8.55 -22.41
CA LYS A 309 -16.77 -9.66 -23.09
C LYS A 309 -16.05 -10.02 -24.40
N LEU A 310 -15.47 -9.01 -25.05
CA LEU A 310 -14.73 -9.17 -26.29
C LEU A 310 -13.22 -9.30 -26.03
N SER A 311 -12.57 -10.13 -26.84
CA SER A 311 -11.11 -10.10 -26.98
C SER A 311 -10.70 -8.84 -27.76
N ALA A 312 -9.43 -8.45 -27.67
CA ALA A 312 -8.95 -7.27 -28.39
C ALA A 312 -9.15 -7.39 -29.92
N LEU A 313 -9.00 -8.59 -30.50
CA LEU A 313 -9.26 -8.78 -31.93
C LEU A 313 -10.75 -8.71 -32.27
N GLU A 314 -11.62 -9.27 -31.41
CA GLU A 314 -13.08 -9.18 -31.60
C GLU A 314 -13.57 -7.74 -31.53
N ALA A 315 -13.07 -6.95 -30.56
CA ALA A 315 -13.38 -5.53 -30.43
C ALA A 315 -12.96 -4.73 -31.66
N ALA A 316 -11.74 -4.98 -32.17
CA ALA A 316 -11.22 -4.33 -33.36
C ALA A 316 -12.03 -4.69 -34.62
N VAL A 317 -12.34 -5.98 -34.82
CA VAL A 317 -13.15 -6.42 -35.96
C VAL A 317 -14.56 -5.85 -35.90
N ARG A 318 -15.19 -5.81 -34.72
CA ARG A 318 -16.51 -5.19 -34.55
C ARG A 318 -16.48 -3.73 -34.98
N PHE A 319 -15.51 -2.95 -34.46
CA PHE A 319 -15.38 -1.53 -34.80
C PHE A 319 -15.21 -1.31 -36.32
N LEU A 320 -14.26 -2.03 -36.94
CA LEU A 320 -14.00 -1.85 -38.38
C LEU A 320 -15.21 -2.22 -39.25
N LEU A 321 -15.95 -3.27 -38.93
CA LEU A 321 -17.07 -3.74 -39.75
C LEU A 321 -18.39 -3.01 -39.48
N GLU A 322 -18.67 -2.70 -38.21
CA GLU A 322 -19.97 -2.15 -37.78
C GLU A 322 -19.94 -0.63 -37.67
N ASP A 323 -18.88 -0.06 -37.08
CA ASP A 323 -18.78 1.37 -36.81
C ASP A 323 -18.18 2.13 -38.02
N GLU A 324 -17.18 1.56 -38.69
CA GLU A 324 -16.50 2.17 -39.86
C GLU A 324 -17.01 1.63 -41.21
N HIS A 325 -17.91 0.63 -41.21
CA HIS A 325 -18.48 0.00 -42.41
C HIS A 325 -17.45 -0.54 -43.43
N ILE A 326 -16.28 -0.97 -42.97
CA ILE A 326 -15.22 -1.53 -43.82
C ILE A 326 -15.58 -2.98 -44.21
N ASP A 327 -15.25 -3.38 -45.45
CA ASP A 327 -15.48 -4.77 -45.86
C ASP A 327 -14.53 -5.76 -45.16
N ALA A 328 -14.93 -7.04 -45.10
CA ALA A 328 -14.15 -8.06 -44.40
C ALA A 328 -12.76 -8.33 -45.02
N LYS A 329 -12.57 -8.08 -46.32
CA LYS A 329 -11.27 -8.25 -46.99
C LYS A 329 -10.33 -7.11 -46.63
N GLN A 330 -10.82 -5.87 -46.62
CA GLN A 330 -10.08 -4.69 -46.23
C GLN A 330 -9.76 -4.69 -44.74
N ALA A 331 -10.70 -5.09 -43.87
CA ALA A 331 -10.42 -5.30 -42.45
C ALA A 331 -9.35 -6.38 -42.22
N ALA A 332 -9.37 -7.46 -43.02
CA ALA A 332 -8.34 -8.49 -42.96
C ALA A 332 -6.95 -7.96 -43.34
N PHE A 333 -6.88 -7.14 -44.40
CA PHE A 333 -5.65 -6.47 -44.82
C PHE A 333 -5.12 -5.55 -43.70
N GLN A 334 -5.96 -4.68 -43.15
CA GLN A 334 -5.61 -3.73 -42.09
C GLN A 334 -5.11 -4.39 -40.80
N LEU A 335 -5.68 -5.55 -40.44
CA LEU A 335 -5.29 -6.32 -39.25
C LEU A 335 -4.18 -7.34 -39.51
N GLY A 336 -3.67 -7.46 -40.74
CA GLY A 336 -2.69 -8.47 -41.13
C GLY A 336 -3.17 -9.90 -40.85
N ARG A 337 -4.41 -10.21 -41.24
CA ARG A 337 -5.06 -11.53 -41.06
C ARG A 337 -5.67 -12.02 -42.37
N ARG A 338 -6.02 -13.31 -42.41
CA ARG A 338 -6.79 -13.88 -43.53
C ARG A 338 -8.28 -13.51 -43.40
N PRO A 339 -9.00 -13.24 -44.50
CA PRO A 339 -10.45 -12.93 -44.44
C PRO A 339 -11.28 -14.00 -43.73
N SER A 340 -10.90 -15.28 -43.84
CA SER A 340 -11.56 -16.38 -43.12
C SER A 340 -11.45 -16.25 -41.59
N VAL A 341 -10.34 -15.72 -41.08
CA VAL A 341 -10.15 -15.44 -39.65
C VAL A 341 -11.06 -14.30 -39.21
N ILE A 342 -11.15 -13.23 -40.00
CA ILE A 342 -12.04 -12.10 -39.71
C ILE A 342 -13.50 -12.57 -39.64
N ASN A 343 -13.95 -13.39 -40.59
CA ASN A 343 -15.31 -13.94 -40.57
C ASN A 343 -15.56 -14.88 -39.38
N ALA A 344 -14.56 -15.67 -38.96
CA ALA A 344 -14.66 -16.50 -37.76
C ALA A 344 -14.76 -15.66 -36.48
N VAL A 345 -13.91 -14.62 -36.36
CA VAL A 345 -13.96 -13.65 -35.25
C VAL A 345 -15.31 -12.92 -35.22
N ARG A 346 -15.83 -12.55 -36.40
CA ARG A 346 -17.15 -11.92 -36.55
C ARG A 346 -18.27 -12.76 -35.96
N ARG A 347 -18.36 -14.03 -36.38
CA ARG A 347 -19.35 -14.97 -35.84
C ARG A 347 -19.24 -15.12 -34.33
N ARG A 348 -18.01 -15.23 -33.81
CA ARG A 348 -17.77 -15.40 -32.37
C ARG A 348 -18.20 -14.19 -31.55
N TYR A 349 -17.94 -12.96 -31.99
CA TYR A 349 -18.37 -11.79 -31.21
C TYR A 349 -19.89 -11.62 -31.25
N HIS A 350 -20.56 -11.91 -32.38
CA HIS A 350 -22.03 -11.91 -32.43
C HIS A 350 -22.64 -12.93 -31.46
N GLN A 351 -22.07 -14.15 -31.37
CA GLN A 351 -22.51 -15.17 -30.41
C GLN A 351 -22.39 -14.66 -28.96
N LYS A 352 -21.26 -14.02 -28.61
CA LYS A 352 -21.05 -13.43 -27.27
C LYS A 352 -22.02 -12.29 -26.96
N LEU A 353 -22.33 -11.46 -27.95
CA LEU A 353 -23.31 -10.36 -27.79
C LEU A 353 -24.74 -10.89 -27.65
N ALA A 354 -25.07 -12.00 -28.31
CA ALA A 354 -26.35 -12.69 -28.17
C ALA A 354 -26.51 -13.47 -26.85
N GLY A 355 -25.52 -13.42 -25.95
CA GLY A 355 -25.54 -14.16 -24.68
C GLY A 355 -25.22 -15.64 -24.82
N GLY A 356 -24.81 -16.11 -26.01
CA GLY A 356 -24.29 -17.46 -26.19
C GLY A 356 -22.93 -17.58 -25.49
N SER A 357 -22.89 -18.36 -24.41
CA SER A 357 -21.60 -18.80 -23.86
C SER A 357 -20.97 -19.73 -24.90
N PRO A 358 -19.71 -19.49 -25.32
CA PRO A 358 -19.07 -20.21 -26.40
C PRO A 358 -18.83 -21.69 -26.11
#